data_AF-A0A8C6CK32-F1
#
_entry.id   AF-A0A8C6CK32-F1
#
_cell.length_a   1.000
_cell.length_b   1.000
_cell.length_c   1.000
_cell.angle_alpha   90.00
_cell.angle_beta   90.00
_cell.angle_gamma   90.00
#
_symmetry.space_group_name_H-M   'P 1'
#
loop_
_entity.id
_entity.type
_entity.pdbx_description
1 polymer ?
#
loop_
_entity_poly.entity_id
_entity_poly.type
_entity_poly.pdbx_seq_one_letter_code
_entity_poly.pdbx_strand_id
1 'polypeptide(L)'
;MEHRIVGPGPYRATRLWNETVELFRAKMPLRKHRCRFKSYEHCFTATEAVDWLHELLRRSQNFGPEVTRKQTVQLLKKFLKNHVIEDIKGKWGQEDFEDNRHLYRFPPSSPLKPYPKRPPYQKDVIKFPKWNDAPPGTSQENIPVRPLVMNSEMWYKRHSIAIGEVPACRLVHRRQLTEANVEEIWKSMTLSYLQKILGLDSLEEVLDIKLVNSKFIIHNVYSVSKQGVVILDDKSKELPHWVLSAMKCLANWPNCSDLKQPMCLGFEKDVFKTIADYYGHLKEPLLTFHLFDAFVSVLGLLQKEKMAIEAFQICCLLLPPENRRKLQLLMRMMARICLNKEMPPLCDGFGTRTLMVQTFSHCILCSKDEVDLDDLLAARLVTFLMDNYQEILKVPLALQTSIEERVAHLQRVQFQKSYPEVYQERFPTPESEALLFPEKPKAKPQLLMWALKNPFQPFQRTRSFRM
;
A
#
# COMPACT_ATOMS: atom_id res chain seq x y z
N MET A 1 -10.98 -21.63 31.75
CA MET A 1 -10.80 -20.30 31.12
C MET A 1 -12.02 -19.49 31.48
N GLU A 2 -11.85 -18.49 32.32
CA GLU A 2 -12.92 -17.63 32.82
C GLU A 2 -13.56 -16.86 31.65
N HIS A 3 -14.89 -16.91 31.55
CA HIS A 3 -15.64 -16.16 30.54
C HIS A 3 -15.59 -14.68 30.90
N ARG A 4 -14.90 -13.88 30.09
CA ARG A 4 -14.87 -12.42 30.25
C ARG A 4 -16.25 -11.87 29.95
N ILE A 5 -16.83 -11.15 30.92
CA ILE A 5 -18.08 -10.42 30.74
C ILE A 5 -17.83 -9.35 29.66
N VAL A 6 -18.60 -9.39 28.57
CA VAL A 6 -18.52 -8.36 27.54
C VAL A 6 -19.34 -7.16 28.02
N GLY A 7 -18.65 -6.18 28.58
CA GLY A 7 -19.24 -4.96 29.14
C GLY A 7 -20.08 -4.16 28.14
N PRO A 8 -21.00 -3.30 28.62
CA PRO A 8 -21.84 -2.47 27.76
C PRO A 8 -20.98 -1.44 27.01
N GLY A 9 -21.02 -1.48 25.68
CA GLY A 9 -20.28 -0.58 24.80
C GLY A 9 -20.78 -0.70 23.36
N PRO A 10 -20.42 0.24 22.47
CA PRO A 10 -20.78 0.17 21.06
C PRO A 10 -20.25 -1.14 20.44
N TYR A 11 -21.03 -1.74 19.53
CA TYR A 11 -20.71 -3.02 18.85
C TYR A 11 -20.70 -4.28 19.73
N ARG A 12 -21.28 -4.25 20.94
CA ARG A 12 -21.41 -5.43 21.83
C ARG A 12 -22.00 -6.65 21.13
N ALA A 13 -23.06 -6.47 20.33
CA ALA A 13 -23.71 -7.57 19.60
C ALA A 13 -22.75 -8.23 18.58
N THR A 14 -21.98 -7.42 17.84
CA THR A 14 -20.98 -7.91 16.87
C THR A 14 -19.86 -8.68 17.56
N ARG A 15 -19.42 -8.23 18.74
CA ARG A 15 -18.38 -8.90 19.51
C ARG A 15 -18.85 -10.27 20.04
N LEU A 16 -20.07 -10.34 20.57
CA LEU A 16 -20.69 -11.59 21.02
C LEU A 16 -20.90 -12.56 19.85
N TRP A 17 -21.32 -12.05 18.70
CA TRP A 17 -21.43 -12.83 17.47
C TRP A 17 -20.09 -13.46 17.07
N ASN A 18 -19.03 -12.65 16.99
CA ASN A 18 -17.70 -13.13 16.60
C ASN A 18 -17.15 -14.18 17.57
N GLU A 19 -17.26 -13.94 18.89
CA GLU A 19 -16.84 -14.91 19.91
C GLU A 19 -17.60 -16.24 19.81
N THR A 20 -18.92 -16.17 19.56
CA THR A 20 -19.75 -17.36 19.40
C THR A 20 -19.35 -18.16 18.14
N VAL A 21 -19.08 -17.48 17.03
CA VAL A 21 -18.63 -18.13 15.78
C VAL A 21 -17.24 -18.75 15.94
N GLU A 22 -16.29 -18.07 16.60
CA GLU A 22 -14.95 -18.62 16.88
C GLU A 22 -15.03 -19.89 17.72
N LEU A 23 -15.80 -19.86 18.81
CA LEU A 23 -15.97 -21.01 19.69
C LEU A 23 -16.69 -22.16 18.96
N PHE A 24 -17.72 -21.85 18.18
CA PHE A 24 -18.46 -22.85 17.41
C PHE A 24 -17.56 -23.55 16.38
N ARG A 25 -16.78 -22.81 15.58
CA ARG A 25 -15.86 -23.45 14.61
C ARG A 25 -14.71 -24.22 15.28
N ALA A 26 -14.21 -23.75 16.42
CA ALA A 26 -13.06 -24.37 17.08
C ALA A 26 -13.39 -25.61 17.90
N LYS A 27 -14.61 -25.70 18.46
CA LYS A 27 -14.95 -26.72 19.47
C LYS A 27 -16.17 -27.59 19.11
N MET A 28 -16.88 -27.30 18.03
CA MET A 28 -17.98 -28.16 17.56
C MET A 28 -17.40 -29.53 17.14
N PRO A 29 -17.88 -30.65 17.70
CA PRO A 29 -17.40 -31.97 17.33
C PRO A 29 -17.81 -32.32 15.90
N LEU A 30 -16.83 -32.65 15.06
CA LEU A 30 -17.04 -33.14 13.70
C LEU A 30 -16.97 -34.66 13.70
N ARG A 31 -17.97 -35.32 13.10
CA ARG A 31 -18.09 -36.78 13.09
C ARG A 31 -18.22 -37.30 11.65
N LYS A 32 -18.16 -38.63 11.52
CA LYS A 32 -18.42 -39.33 10.27
C LYS A 32 -19.90 -39.73 10.24
N HIS A 33 -20.64 -39.26 9.24
CA HIS A 33 -22.06 -39.59 9.07
C HIS A 33 -22.28 -40.35 7.77
N ARG A 34 -23.14 -41.37 7.81
CA ARG A 34 -23.56 -42.12 6.62
C ARG A 34 -24.96 -41.67 6.21
N CYS A 35 -25.12 -41.15 5.00
CA CYS A 35 -26.39 -40.73 4.44
C CYS A 35 -26.50 -41.21 2.98
N ARG A 36 -27.63 -41.84 2.62
CA ARG A 36 -27.90 -42.39 1.28
C ARG A 36 -26.73 -43.20 0.70
N PHE A 37 -26.29 -44.21 1.46
CA PHE A 37 -25.19 -45.12 1.12
C PHE A 37 -23.79 -44.50 0.96
N LYS A 38 -23.64 -43.18 1.11
CA LYS A 38 -22.33 -42.49 1.13
C LYS A 38 -21.95 -42.08 2.56
N SER A 39 -20.67 -42.21 2.89
CA SER A 39 -20.11 -41.75 4.16
C SER A 39 -19.40 -40.42 3.95
N TYR A 40 -19.72 -39.45 4.80
CA TYR A 40 -19.13 -38.13 4.80
C TYR A 40 -18.32 -37.92 6.08
N GLU A 41 -17.11 -37.37 5.93
CA GLU A 41 -16.19 -37.08 7.03
C GLU A 41 -16.17 -35.57 7.33
N HIS A 42 -15.79 -35.20 8.55
CA HIS A 42 -15.74 -33.81 9.01
C HIS A 42 -17.08 -33.04 8.91
N CYS A 43 -18.19 -33.72 9.18
CA CYS A 43 -19.54 -33.13 9.11
C CYS A 43 -20.32 -33.32 10.43
N PHE A 44 -21.45 -32.65 10.54
CA PHE A 44 -22.36 -32.75 11.68
C PHE A 44 -23.81 -32.61 11.22
N THR A 45 -24.75 -33.16 11.98
CA THR A 45 -26.18 -32.95 11.72
C THR A 45 -26.66 -31.60 12.26
N ALA A 46 -27.74 -31.06 11.68
CA ALA A 46 -28.37 -29.83 12.16
C ALA A 46 -28.74 -29.93 13.66
N THR A 47 -29.31 -31.06 14.08
CA THR A 47 -29.64 -31.33 15.49
C THR A 47 -28.43 -31.32 16.40
N GLU A 48 -27.31 -31.95 16.01
CA GLU A 48 -26.08 -31.91 16.81
C GLU A 48 -25.53 -30.49 16.96
N ALA A 49 -25.59 -29.69 15.88
CA ALA A 49 -25.19 -28.27 15.94
C ALA A 49 -26.09 -27.45 16.87
N VAL A 50 -27.40 -27.69 16.83
CA VAL A 50 -28.35 -27.03 17.73
C VAL A 50 -28.08 -27.43 19.17
N ASP A 51 -27.92 -28.73 19.47
CA ASP A 51 -27.64 -29.22 20.83
C ASP A 51 -26.38 -28.60 21.42
N TRP A 52 -25.30 -28.60 20.63
CA TRP A 52 -24.01 -28.09 21.08
C TRP A 52 -24.03 -26.57 21.27
N LEU A 53 -24.56 -25.83 20.30
CA LEU A 53 -24.60 -24.36 20.39
C LEU A 53 -25.57 -23.90 21.48
N HIS A 54 -26.67 -24.62 21.68
CA HIS A 54 -27.62 -24.32 22.75
C HIS A 54 -26.98 -24.50 24.13
N GLU A 55 -26.19 -25.56 24.32
CA GLU A 55 -25.43 -25.76 25.55
C GLU A 55 -24.35 -24.67 25.74
N LEU A 56 -23.65 -24.26 24.67
CA LEU A 56 -22.68 -23.18 24.73
C LEU A 56 -23.32 -21.86 25.17
N LEU A 57 -24.45 -21.49 24.58
CA LEU A 57 -25.16 -20.25 24.89
C LEU A 57 -25.68 -20.25 26.34
N ARG A 58 -26.23 -21.36 26.83
CA ARG A 58 -26.71 -21.46 28.23
C ARG A 58 -25.58 -21.36 29.26
N ARG A 59 -24.39 -21.89 28.94
CA ARG A 59 -23.21 -21.79 29.82
C ARG A 59 -22.54 -20.42 29.79
N SER A 60 -22.82 -19.61 28.78
CA SER A 60 -22.22 -18.30 28.64
C SER A 60 -22.90 -17.28 29.56
N GLN A 61 -22.10 -16.61 30.39
CA GLN A 61 -22.59 -15.59 31.34
C GLN A 61 -23.24 -14.37 30.63
N ASN A 62 -23.01 -14.19 29.33
CA ASN A 62 -23.54 -13.08 28.53
C ASN A 62 -24.97 -13.30 27.99
N PHE A 63 -25.41 -14.55 27.87
CA PHE A 63 -26.73 -14.91 27.31
C PHE A 63 -27.67 -15.56 28.35
N GLY A 64 -27.12 -16.23 29.37
CA GLY A 64 -27.87 -16.82 30.47
C GLY A 64 -28.62 -18.12 30.13
N PRO A 65 -29.22 -18.80 31.13
CA PRO A 65 -29.93 -20.07 30.94
C PRO A 65 -31.29 -19.93 30.23
N GLU A 66 -31.76 -18.70 29.98
CA GLU A 66 -33.07 -18.39 29.37
C GLU A 66 -33.10 -18.56 27.84
N VAL A 67 -31.96 -18.80 27.20
CA VAL A 67 -31.90 -19.02 25.75
C VAL A 67 -32.69 -20.27 25.41
N THR A 68 -33.66 -20.13 24.51
CA THR A 68 -34.50 -21.24 24.02
C THR A 68 -33.85 -21.93 22.82
N ARG A 69 -34.15 -23.21 22.63
CA ARG A 69 -33.68 -23.99 21.46
C ARG A 69 -34.09 -23.34 20.13
N LYS A 70 -35.29 -22.75 20.07
CA LYS A 70 -35.78 -22.01 18.90
C LYS A 70 -34.90 -20.80 18.56
N GLN A 71 -34.42 -20.06 19.55
CA GLN A 71 -33.48 -18.95 19.33
C GLN A 71 -32.11 -19.45 18.84
N THR A 72 -31.65 -20.60 19.32
CA THR A 72 -30.43 -21.25 18.80
C THR A 72 -30.57 -21.62 17.33
N VAL A 73 -31.73 -22.16 16.92
CA VAL A 73 -32.03 -22.45 15.50
C VAL A 73 -32.03 -21.16 14.67
N GLN A 74 -32.61 -20.06 15.18
CA GLN A 74 -32.56 -18.76 14.50
C GLN A 74 -31.13 -18.22 14.37
N LEU A 75 -30.25 -18.48 15.35
CA LEU A 75 -28.85 -18.10 15.26
C LEU A 75 -28.11 -18.93 14.20
N LEU A 76 -28.36 -20.24 14.15
CA LEU A 76 -27.80 -21.13 13.12
C LEU A 76 -28.32 -20.82 11.71
N LYS A 77 -29.58 -20.39 11.58
CA LYS A 77 -30.09 -19.79 10.33
C LYS A 77 -29.23 -18.61 9.88
N LYS A 78 -28.84 -17.73 10.80
CA LYS A 78 -27.94 -16.61 10.47
C LYS A 78 -26.51 -17.09 10.18
N PHE A 79 -26.05 -18.19 10.78
CA PHE A 79 -24.73 -18.78 10.48
C PHE A 79 -24.69 -19.32 9.04
N LEU A 80 -25.74 -20.01 8.60
CA LEU A 80 -25.87 -20.50 7.22
C LEU A 80 -25.97 -19.34 6.21
N LYS A 81 -26.70 -18.27 6.55
CA LYS A 81 -26.81 -17.08 5.68
C LYS A 81 -25.49 -16.33 5.52
N ASN A 82 -24.68 -16.25 6.57
CA ASN A 82 -23.38 -15.55 6.57
C ASN A 82 -22.19 -16.48 6.29
N HIS A 83 -22.43 -17.66 5.68
CA HIS A 83 -21.39 -18.61 5.29
C HIS A 83 -20.48 -19.11 6.43
N VAL A 84 -21.01 -19.20 7.66
CA VAL A 84 -20.32 -19.83 8.81
C VAL A 84 -20.36 -21.34 8.72
N ILE A 85 -21.46 -21.86 8.21
CA ILE A 85 -21.70 -23.27 7.90
C ILE A 85 -22.25 -23.36 6.48
N GLU A 86 -22.03 -24.50 5.81
CA GLU A 86 -22.59 -24.81 4.49
C GLU A 86 -23.19 -26.21 4.50
N ASP A 87 -24.18 -26.45 3.64
CA ASP A 87 -24.68 -27.81 3.38
C ASP A 87 -23.52 -28.67 2.85
N ILE A 88 -23.60 -30.00 3.03
CA ILE A 88 -22.61 -30.94 2.50
C ILE A 88 -22.38 -30.84 0.98
N LYS A 89 -23.36 -30.29 0.24
CA LYS A 89 -23.29 -29.98 -1.20
C LYS A 89 -22.67 -28.61 -1.52
N GLY A 90 -22.23 -27.85 -0.51
CA GLY A 90 -21.63 -26.51 -0.66
C GLY A 90 -22.63 -25.38 -0.86
N LYS A 91 -23.91 -25.59 -0.53
CA LYS A 91 -24.95 -24.55 -0.64
C LYS A 91 -25.08 -23.75 0.67
N TRP A 92 -25.29 -22.44 0.54
CA TRP A 92 -25.49 -21.51 1.66
C TRP A 92 -26.30 -20.28 1.20
N GLY A 93 -26.75 -19.43 2.13
CA GLY A 93 -27.41 -18.15 1.80
C GLY A 93 -28.91 -18.19 1.52
N GLN A 94 -29.39 -19.09 0.66
CA GLN A 94 -30.80 -19.12 0.23
C GLN A 94 -31.69 -20.16 0.96
N GLU A 95 -31.11 -21.13 1.65
CA GLU A 95 -31.86 -22.21 2.31
C GLU A 95 -32.21 -21.88 3.76
N ASP A 96 -33.39 -22.33 4.23
CA ASP A 96 -33.81 -22.21 5.62
C ASP A 96 -33.20 -23.34 6.46
N PHE A 97 -32.47 -22.98 7.52
CA PHE A 97 -31.92 -23.95 8.46
C PHE A 97 -32.99 -24.44 9.44
N GLU A 98 -33.17 -25.76 9.56
CA GLU A 98 -34.14 -26.38 10.46
C GLU A 98 -33.46 -27.41 11.37
N ASP A 99 -34.02 -27.64 12.55
CA ASP A 99 -33.53 -28.66 13.47
C ASP A 99 -33.94 -30.06 13.00
N ASN A 100 -33.12 -30.62 12.11
CA ASN A 100 -33.36 -31.91 11.46
C ASN A 100 -32.04 -32.70 11.28
N ARG A 101 -32.12 -33.83 10.58
CA ARG A 101 -30.95 -34.70 10.32
C ARG A 101 -30.16 -34.33 9.06
N HIS A 102 -30.36 -33.12 8.50
CA HIS A 102 -29.54 -32.67 7.38
C HIS A 102 -28.10 -32.47 7.80
N LEU A 103 -27.18 -32.74 6.87
CA LEU A 103 -25.74 -32.71 7.12
C LEU A 103 -25.14 -31.38 6.68
N TYR A 104 -24.40 -30.77 7.59
CA TYR A 104 -23.67 -29.54 7.37
C TYR A 104 -22.18 -29.76 7.62
N ARG A 105 -21.36 -28.89 7.03
CA ARG A 105 -19.92 -28.84 7.25
C ARG A 105 -19.46 -27.40 7.38
N PHE A 106 -18.25 -27.22 7.88
CA PHE A 106 -17.61 -25.91 7.88
C PHE A 106 -16.96 -25.65 6.51
N PRO A 107 -17.17 -24.48 5.89
CA PRO A 107 -16.44 -24.10 4.67
C PRO A 107 -14.93 -24.07 4.92
N PRO A 108 -14.09 -24.39 3.93
CA PRO A 108 -12.63 -24.40 4.08
C PRO A 108 -12.04 -23.02 4.46
N SER A 109 -12.72 -21.94 4.08
CA SER A 109 -12.42 -20.56 4.46
C SER A 109 -13.33 -20.11 5.61
N SER A 110 -12.76 -19.55 6.68
CA SER A 110 -13.53 -19.00 7.80
C SER A 110 -14.14 -17.65 7.40
N PRO A 111 -15.45 -17.41 7.61
CA PRO A 111 -16.07 -16.11 7.30
C PRO A 111 -15.75 -15.04 8.33
N LEU A 112 -15.18 -15.41 9.49
CA LEU A 112 -14.50 -14.43 10.33
C LEU A 112 -13.19 -14.09 9.63
N LYS A 113 -13.12 -12.89 9.01
CA LYS A 113 -11.83 -12.23 8.81
C LYS A 113 -11.10 -12.33 10.15
N PRO A 114 -9.90 -12.94 10.22
CA PRO A 114 -9.15 -12.98 11.46
C PRO A 114 -9.16 -11.57 12.03
N TYR A 115 -9.61 -11.38 13.28
CA TYR A 115 -9.26 -10.15 13.98
C TYR A 115 -7.77 -9.98 13.77
N PRO A 116 -7.27 -8.78 13.39
CA PRO A 116 -5.85 -8.56 13.30
C PRO A 116 -5.29 -8.84 14.68
N LYS A 117 -4.81 -10.07 14.90
CA LYS A 117 -3.82 -10.33 15.91
C LYS A 117 -2.77 -9.31 15.54
N ARG A 118 -2.55 -8.30 16.38
CA ARG A 118 -1.31 -7.52 16.29
C ARG A 118 -0.25 -8.59 16.13
N PRO A 119 0.43 -8.68 14.97
CA PRO A 119 1.55 -9.61 14.90
C PRO A 119 2.41 -9.23 16.11
N PRO A 120 2.88 -10.17 16.93
CA PRO A 120 3.90 -9.84 17.90
C PRO A 120 4.99 -9.20 17.05
N TYR A 121 5.16 -7.87 17.18
CA TYR A 121 5.88 -6.99 16.28
C TYR A 121 6.97 -7.78 15.56
N GLN A 122 6.60 -8.34 14.41
CA GLN A 122 7.54 -9.02 13.57
C GLN A 122 8.08 -7.82 12.83
N LYS A 123 9.27 -7.37 13.25
CA LYS A 123 10.16 -6.73 12.29
C LYS A 123 10.06 -7.64 11.07
N ASP A 124 9.46 -7.14 10.00
CA ASP A 124 9.70 -7.71 8.69
C ASP A 124 11.21 -7.57 8.49
N VAL A 125 11.93 -8.58 8.97
CA VAL A 125 13.22 -8.92 8.44
C VAL A 125 12.87 -9.36 7.05
N ILE A 126 12.78 -8.37 6.16
CA ILE A 126 12.99 -8.56 4.74
C ILE A 126 14.08 -9.60 4.65
N LYS A 127 13.75 -10.76 4.10
CA LYS A 127 14.74 -11.80 3.88
C LYS A 127 15.84 -11.11 3.08
N PHE A 128 16.99 -10.92 3.74
CA PHE A 128 18.23 -10.60 3.06
C PHE A 128 18.32 -11.58 1.88
N PRO A 129 18.76 -11.16 0.68
CA PRO A 129 19.16 -12.14 -0.33
C PRO A 129 20.05 -13.17 0.38
N LYS A 130 19.92 -14.47 0.14
CA LYS A 130 20.85 -15.42 0.77
C LYS A 130 22.21 -15.21 0.09
N TRP A 131 23.19 -14.65 0.80
CA TRP A 131 24.57 -14.42 0.30
C TRP A 131 25.47 -15.65 0.49
N ASN A 132 24.89 -16.80 0.83
CA ASN A 132 25.61 -18.05 1.05
C ASN A 132 25.29 -19.06 -0.05
N ASP A 133 25.52 -18.69 -1.30
CA ASP A 133 25.68 -19.68 -2.37
C ASP A 133 27.16 -19.68 -2.73
N ALA A 134 27.87 -20.71 -2.26
CA ALA A 134 29.15 -21.05 -2.82
C ALA A 134 28.91 -21.42 -4.30
N PRO A 135 29.73 -20.94 -5.25
CA PRO A 135 29.60 -21.35 -6.64
C PRO A 135 29.75 -22.88 -6.74
N PRO A 136 28.93 -23.56 -7.57
CA PRO A 136 29.02 -25.01 -7.71
C PRO A 136 30.30 -25.40 -8.46
N GLY A 137 31.18 -26.14 -7.78
CA GLY A 137 32.11 -27.08 -8.40
C GLY A 137 33.53 -26.58 -8.68
N THR A 138 34.44 -26.86 -7.76
CA THR A 138 35.65 -27.66 -8.06
C THR A 138 35.95 -28.52 -6.84
N SER A 139 35.85 -29.84 -7.03
CA SER A 139 36.09 -30.88 -6.05
C SER A 139 37.57 -30.97 -5.63
N GLN A 140 37.75 -31.08 -4.31
CA GLN A 140 38.77 -31.80 -3.54
C GLN A 140 40.21 -31.93 -4.08
N GLU A 141 41.18 -31.64 -3.19
CA GLU A 141 42.17 -32.67 -2.85
C GLU A 141 42.64 -32.52 -1.40
N ASN A 142 42.73 -33.65 -0.71
CA ASN A 142 43.18 -33.79 0.67
C ASN A 142 44.70 -33.55 0.76
N ILE A 143 45.15 -32.72 1.71
CA ILE A 143 46.54 -32.76 2.18
C ILE A 143 46.54 -33.17 3.66
N PRO A 144 47.18 -34.30 4.02
CA PRO A 144 47.28 -34.72 5.41
C PRO A 144 48.44 -33.99 6.08
N VAL A 145 48.19 -33.30 7.21
CA VAL A 145 49.29 -32.79 8.04
C VAL A 145 49.34 -33.59 9.34
N ARG A 146 50.40 -34.40 9.46
CA ARG A 146 50.77 -35.17 10.66
C ARG A 146 51.15 -34.21 11.81
N PRO A 147 50.87 -34.56 13.08
CA PRO A 147 51.40 -33.81 14.21
C PRO A 147 52.88 -34.17 14.42
N LEU A 148 53.78 -33.20 14.24
CA LEU A 148 55.22 -33.34 14.51
C LEU A 148 55.55 -32.71 15.86
N VAL A 149 56.09 -33.54 16.75
CA VAL A 149 56.58 -33.22 18.09
C VAL A 149 58.07 -32.84 18.03
N MET A 150 58.49 -31.89 18.88
CA MET A 150 59.88 -31.49 19.27
C MET A 150 60.77 -30.86 18.18
N ASN A 151 61.82 -30.06 18.43
CA ASN A 151 62.77 -30.03 19.54
C ASN A 151 63.50 -28.65 19.65
N SER A 152 64.12 -28.36 20.80
CA SER A 152 64.61 -27.04 21.27
C SER A 152 65.95 -26.51 20.68
N GLU A 153 66.54 -27.10 19.64
CA GLU A 153 67.96 -26.80 19.29
C GLU A 153 68.19 -26.07 17.95
N MET A 154 67.15 -25.51 17.31
CA MET A 154 67.29 -24.86 15.98
C MET A 154 66.88 -23.39 15.91
N TRP A 155 67.00 -22.62 17.00
CA TRP A 155 66.58 -21.20 17.02
C TRP A 155 67.48 -20.25 16.22
N TYR A 156 68.66 -20.71 15.77
CA TYR A 156 69.68 -19.88 15.10
C TYR A 156 69.59 -19.86 13.56
N LYS A 157 68.69 -20.65 12.93
CA LYS A 157 68.39 -20.61 11.48
C LYS A 157 67.15 -19.77 11.11
N ARG A 158 66.72 -18.92 12.05
CA ARG A 158 66.48 -17.48 11.88
C ARG A 158 66.28 -16.91 10.45
N HIS A 159 65.10 -16.29 10.30
CA HIS A 159 64.79 -15.11 9.47
C HIS A 159 64.14 -15.29 8.08
N SER A 160 63.74 -16.49 7.65
CA SER A 160 62.94 -16.64 6.42
C SER A 160 61.59 -17.35 6.58
N ILE A 161 61.19 -17.71 7.82
CA ILE A 161 59.97 -18.49 8.11
C ILE A 161 59.03 -17.74 9.09
N ALA A 162 59.20 -16.42 9.23
CA ALA A 162 58.35 -15.56 10.08
C ALA A 162 57.46 -14.60 9.28
N ILE A 163 57.30 -14.82 7.98
CA ILE A 163 56.10 -14.39 7.27
C ILE A 163 55.31 -15.67 7.11
N GLY A 164 54.56 -16.05 8.15
CA GLY A 164 53.48 -17.02 7.96
C GLY A 164 52.67 -16.54 6.76
N GLU A 165 52.35 -17.44 5.83
CA GLU A 165 51.60 -17.15 4.61
C GLU A 165 50.63 -16.00 4.86
N VAL A 166 50.93 -14.81 4.32
CA VAL A 166 49.98 -13.70 4.36
C VAL A 166 48.73 -14.31 3.73
N PRO A 167 47.58 -14.37 4.45
CA PRO A 167 46.39 -14.98 3.90
C PRO A 167 46.20 -14.36 2.54
N ALA A 168 46.27 -15.17 1.47
CA ALA A 168 46.19 -14.66 0.11
C ALA A 168 45.04 -13.66 0.09
N CYS A 169 45.33 -12.38 -0.19
CA CYS A 169 44.34 -11.32 -0.19
C CYS A 169 43.26 -11.70 -1.20
N ARG A 170 42.26 -12.46 -0.76
CA ARG A 170 41.05 -12.70 -1.52
C ARG A 170 40.37 -11.36 -1.46
N LEU A 171 40.48 -10.60 -2.56
CA LEU A 171 39.53 -9.54 -2.85
C LEU A 171 38.14 -10.19 -2.81
N VAL A 172 37.53 -10.19 -1.63
CA VAL A 172 36.15 -10.59 -1.47
C VAL A 172 35.37 -9.48 -2.16
N HIS A 173 35.07 -9.69 -3.44
CA HIS A 173 34.13 -8.86 -4.19
C HIS A 173 32.75 -9.04 -3.54
N ARG A 174 32.53 -8.36 -2.42
CA ARG A 174 31.22 -8.29 -1.78
C ARG A 174 30.37 -7.42 -2.68
N ARG A 175 29.31 -8.01 -3.28
CA ARG A 175 28.38 -7.31 -4.17
C ARG A 175 28.01 -5.96 -3.54
N GLN A 176 28.23 -4.86 -4.26
CA GLN A 176 27.71 -3.55 -3.89
C GLN A 176 26.19 -3.52 -4.12
N LEU A 177 25.46 -2.58 -3.51
CA LEU A 177 24.05 -2.36 -3.81
C LEU A 177 23.96 -2.02 -5.30
N THR A 178 23.52 -2.97 -6.13
CA THR A 178 23.40 -2.77 -7.56
C THR A 178 22.24 -1.83 -7.88
N GLU A 179 22.29 -1.19 -9.05
CA GLU A 179 21.21 -0.35 -9.56
C GLU A 179 19.86 -1.11 -9.58
N ALA A 180 19.87 -2.37 -9.99
CA ALA A 180 18.69 -3.25 -9.95
C ALA A 180 18.10 -3.43 -8.55
N ASN A 181 18.92 -3.42 -7.49
CA ASN A 181 18.42 -3.49 -6.12
C ASN A 181 17.73 -2.18 -5.71
N VAL A 182 18.26 -1.04 -6.15
CA VAL A 182 17.64 0.28 -5.91
C VAL A 182 16.30 0.37 -6.64
N GLU A 183 16.28 -0.05 -7.90
CA GLU A 183 15.06 -0.16 -8.70
C GLU A 183 13.97 -1.00 -8.03
N GLU A 184 14.34 -2.17 -7.49
CA GLU A 184 13.40 -3.04 -6.78
C GLU A 184 12.92 -2.43 -5.45
N ILE A 185 13.77 -1.69 -4.74
CA ILE A 185 13.36 -0.93 -3.54
C ILE A 185 12.32 0.13 -3.92
N TRP A 186 12.56 0.89 -5.00
CA TRP A 186 11.61 1.86 -5.50
C TRP A 186 10.27 1.22 -5.86
N LYS A 187 10.29 0.13 -6.61
CA LYS A 187 9.09 -0.61 -7.00
C LYS A 187 8.32 -1.13 -5.78
N SER A 188 8.99 -1.87 -4.90
CA SER A 188 8.36 -2.51 -3.73
C SER A 188 7.80 -1.50 -2.73
N MET A 189 8.54 -0.43 -2.42
CA MET A 189 8.06 0.60 -1.48
C MET A 189 6.92 1.43 -2.07
N THR A 190 6.96 1.77 -3.36
CA THR A 190 5.88 2.51 -4.04
C THR A 190 4.59 1.69 -4.03
N LEU A 191 4.67 0.39 -4.35
CA LEU A 191 3.51 -0.51 -4.34
C LEU A 191 2.98 -0.72 -2.92
N SER A 192 3.86 -0.94 -1.93
CA SER A 192 3.45 -1.07 -0.52
C SER A 192 2.73 0.19 -0.01
N TYR A 193 3.22 1.36 -0.42
CA TYR A 193 2.59 2.63 -0.07
C TYR A 193 1.23 2.82 -0.73
N LEU A 194 1.09 2.47 -2.03
CA LEU A 194 -0.21 2.46 -2.72
C LEU A 194 -1.21 1.52 -2.05
N GLN A 195 -0.79 0.29 -1.74
CA GLN A 195 -1.62 -0.70 -1.06
C GLN A 195 -2.16 -0.17 0.27
N LYS A 196 -1.29 0.49 1.05
CA LYS A 196 -1.64 1.07 2.35
C LYS A 196 -2.65 2.21 2.21
N ILE A 197 -2.52 3.07 1.19
CA ILE A 197 -3.43 4.19 0.94
C ILE A 197 -4.81 3.68 0.51
N LEU A 198 -4.84 2.69 -0.40
CA LEU A 198 -6.08 2.07 -0.88
C LEU A 198 -6.75 1.19 0.19
N GLY A 199 -6.01 0.78 1.23
CA GLY A 199 -6.53 -0.07 2.29
C GLY A 199 -6.84 -1.50 1.82
N LEU A 200 -6.10 -1.99 0.84
CA LEU A 200 -6.29 -3.30 0.22
C LEU A 200 -5.42 -4.37 0.88
N ASP A 201 -5.95 -5.59 0.99
CA ASP A 201 -5.22 -6.74 1.52
C ASP A 201 -4.13 -7.22 0.52
N SER A 202 -4.36 -7.04 -0.79
CA SER A 202 -3.42 -7.30 -1.89
C SER A 202 -3.67 -6.33 -3.05
N LEU A 203 -2.64 -6.07 -3.88
CA LEU A 203 -2.76 -5.28 -5.12
C LEU A 203 -3.05 -6.13 -6.36
N GLU A 204 -3.06 -7.47 -6.25
CA GLU A 204 -3.19 -8.38 -7.40
C GLU A 204 -4.50 -8.22 -8.18
N GLU A 205 -5.59 -7.82 -7.51
CA GLU A 205 -6.89 -7.57 -8.15
C GLU A 205 -6.96 -6.21 -8.88
N VAL A 206 -6.00 -5.31 -8.63
CA VAL A 206 -6.04 -3.91 -9.06
C VAL A 206 -4.89 -3.57 -10.02
N LEU A 207 -3.78 -4.31 -9.94
CA LEU A 207 -2.58 -4.04 -10.71
C LEU A 207 -1.77 -5.31 -10.95
N ASP A 208 -1.40 -5.56 -12.21
CA ASP A 208 -0.40 -6.57 -12.52
C ASP A 208 1.01 -6.07 -12.15
N ILE A 209 1.50 -6.53 -11.01
CA ILE A 209 2.83 -6.19 -10.46
C ILE A 209 3.96 -6.51 -11.45
N LYS A 210 3.77 -7.46 -12.38
CA LYS A 210 4.79 -7.83 -13.37
C LYS A 210 4.99 -6.76 -14.44
N LEU A 211 3.92 -6.03 -14.78
CA LEU A 211 3.96 -4.98 -15.80
C LEU A 211 4.51 -3.64 -15.27
N VAL A 212 4.63 -3.48 -13.94
CA VAL A 212 5.18 -2.29 -13.33
C VAL A 212 6.69 -2.19 -13.55
N ASN A 213 7.10 -1.12 -14.23
CA ASN A 213 8.51 -0.82 -14.52
C ASN A 213 9.10 0.14 -13.47
N SER A 214 10.09 -0.36 -12.72
CA SER A 214 10.85 0.39 -11.70
C SER A 214 11.50 1.66 -12.24
N LYS A 215 12.00 1.63 -13.49
CA LYS A 215 12.69 2.76 -14.12
C LYS A 215 11.76 3.93 -14.38
N PHE A 216 10.48 3.67 -14.65
CA PHE A 216 9.48 4.73 -14.83
C PHE A 216 9.30 5.52 -13.54
N ILE A 217 9.23 4.83 -12.39
CA ILE A 217 9.08 5.46 -11.08
C ILE A 217 10.27 6.38 -10.80
N ILE A 218 11.50 5.87 -10.95
CA ILE A 218 12.72 6.65 -10.69
C ILE A 218 12.80 7.86 -11.62
N HIS A 219 12.56 7.66 -12.92
CA HIS A 219 12.58 8.76 -13.88
C HIS A 219 11.51 9.81 -13.57
N ASN A 220 10.30 9.39 -13.20
CA ASN A 220 9.22 10.28 -12.80
C ASN A 220 9.52 11.08 -11.51
N VAL A 221 10.40 10.58 -10.65
CA VAL A 221 10.83 11.29 -9.43
C VAL A 221 11.95 12.29 -9.72
N TYR A 222 13.00 11.85 -10.42
CA TYR A 222 14.24 12.63 -10.55
C TYR A 222 14.33 13.46 -11.84
N SER A 223 13.73 13.01 -12.94
CA SER A 223 13.79 13.70 -14.24
C SER A 223 12.64 14.69 -14.40
N VAL A 224 12.59 15.69 -13.51
CA VAL A 224 11.54 16.74 -13.50
C VAL A 224 12.13 18.14 -13.62
N SER A 225 11.44 19.03 -14.33
CA SER A 225 11.80 20.44 -14.46
C SER A 225 11.58 21.21 -13.16
N LYS A 226 12.08 22.45 -13.09
CA LYS A 226 11.82 23.36 -11.96
C LYS A 226 10.32 23.59 -11.71
N GLN A 227 9.50 23.45 -12.75
CA GLN A 227 8.04 23.57 -12.68
C GLN A 227 7.36 22.22 -12.41
N GLY A 228 8.10 21.16 -12.12
CA GLY A 228 7.57 19.81 -11.86
C GLY A 228 7.10 19.05 -13.09
N VAL A 229 7.49 19.45 -14.30
CA VAL A 229 7.13 18.74 -15.55
C VAL A 229 8.18 17.69 -15.85
N VAL A 230 7.77 16.47 -16.17
CA VAL A 230 8.69 15.38 -16.54
C VAL A 230 9.51 15.76 -17.78
N ILE A 231 10.82 15.59 -17.72
CA ILE A 231 11.77 15.78 -18.82
C ILE A 231 12.00 14.42 -19.47
N LEU A 232 11.81 14.31 -20.79
CA LEU A 232 12.07 13.06 -21.52
C LEU A 232 13.51 13.05 -22.04
N ASP A 233 14.21 11.94 -21.83
CA ASP A 233 15.54 11.73 -22.39
C ASP A 233 15.49 11.59 -23.93
N ASP A 234 14.45 10.92 -24.43
CA ASP A 234 14.20 10.71 -25.85
C ASP A 234 13.23 11.76 -26.40
N LYS A 235 13.76 12.68 -27.22
CA LYS A 235 12.99 13.74 -27.87
C LYS A 235 11.97 13.24 -28.88
N SER A 236 12.13 12.03 -29.43
CA SER A 236 11.18 11.47 -30.41
C SER A 236 9.82 11.14 -29.78
N LYS A 237 9.79 10.96 -28.47
CA LYS A 237 8.60 10.66 -27.67
C LYS A 237 7.87 11.91 -27.17
N GLU A 238 8.42 13.11 -27.43
CA GLU A 238 7.74 14.36 -27.13
C GLU A 238 6.49 14.55 -28.00
N LEU A 239 5.57 15.38 -27.51
CA LEU A 239 4.43 15.82 -28.31
C LEU A 239 4.94 16.52 -29.58
N PRO A 240 4.32 16.29 -30.75
CA PRO A 240 4.66 17.02 -31.96
C PRO A 240 4.65 18.52 -31.71
N HIS A 241 5.63 19.24 -32.28
CA HIS A 241 5.80 20.67 -32.05
C HIS A 241 4.50 21.47 -32.33
N TRP A 242 3.76 21.10 -33.37
CA TRP A 242 2.50 21.75 -33.72
C TRP A 242 1.43 21.57 -32.61
N VAL A 243 1.36 20.41 -31.95
CA VAL A 243 0.44 20.18 -30.81
C VAL A 243 0.85 21.07 -29.66
N LEU A 244 2.15 21.10 -29.32
CA LEU A 244 2.65 21.95 -28.23
C LEU A 244 2.37 23.43 -28.47
N SER A 245 2.58 23.93 -29.69
CA SER A 245 2.26 25.31 -30.06
C SER A 245 0.75 25.58 -29.99
N ALA A 246 -0.08 24.66 -30.48
CA ALA A 246 -1.53 24.77 -30.39
C ALA A 246 -2.01 24.84 -28.92
N MET A 247 -1.53 23.92 -28.07
CA MET A 247 -1.84 23.90 -26.64
C MET A 247 -1.38 25.18 -25.93
N LYS A 248 -0.17 25.67 -26.24
CA LYS A 248 0.35 26.94 -25.70
C LYS A 248 -0.49 28.13 -26.13
N CYS A 249 -0.99 28.13 -27.37
CA CYS A 249 -1.78 29.22 -27.89
C CYS A 249 -3.11 29.34 -27.13
N LEU A 250 -3.85 28.24 -26.95
CA LEU A 250 -5.08 28.26 -26.17
C LEU A 250 -4.84 28.57 -24.67
N ALA A 251 -3.77 28.02 -24.08
CA ALA A 251 -3.48 28.21 -22.66
C ALA A 251 -3.06 29.64 -22.27
N ASN A 252 -2.64 30.46 -23.25
CA ASN A 252 -2.20 31.85 -23.06
C ASN A 252 -3.04 32.86 -23.87
N TRP A 253 -4.22 32.46 -24.32
CA TRP A 253 -5.13 33.32 -25.06
C TRP A 253 -5.41 34.64 -24.32
N PRO A 254 -5.47 35.80 -25.01
CA PRO A 254 -5.29 36.03 -26.46
C PRO A 254 -3.83 36.20 -26.90
N ASN A 255 -2.88 36.19 -25.97
CA ASN A 255 -1.48 36.53 -26.22
C ASN A 255 -0.67 35.31 -26.70
N CYS A 256 -0.92 34.85 -27.94
CA CYS A 256 -0.08 33.84 -28.59
C CYS A 256 1.20 34.48 -29.13
N SER A 257 2.32 34.33 -28.41
CA SER A 257 3.64 34.92 -28.75
C SER A 257 4.13 34.59 -30.16
N ASP A 258 3.72 33.44 -30.70
CA ASP A 258 4.23 32.88 -31.95
C ASP A 258 3.42 33.30 -33.20
N LEU A 259 2.25 33.93 -33.05
CA LEU A 259 1.36 34.28 -34.15
C LEU A 259 1.24 35.80 -34.28
N LYS A 260 2.06 36.39 -35.15
CA LYS A 260 1.99 37.82 -35.51
C LYS A 260 0.78 38.18 -36.40
N GLN A 261 -0.16 37.27 -36.60
CA GLN A 261 -1.32 37.45 -37.48
C GLN A 261 -2.58 37.79 -36.68
N PRO A 262 -3.48 38.63 -37.23
CA PRO A 262 -4.77 38.90 -36.62
C PRO A 262 -5.55 37.59 -36.51
N MET A 263 -5.96 37.22 -35.30
CA MET A 263 -6.74 36.01 -35.06
C MET A 263 -8.10 36.12 -35.74
N CYS A 264 -8.31 35.33 -36.79
CA CYS A 264 -9.60 35.25 -37.48
C CYS A 264 -10.67 34.71 -36.50
N LEU A 265 -11.91 35.20 -36.63
CA LEU A 265 -13.04 34.71 -35.84
C LEU A 265 -13.17 33.18 -36.00
N GLY A 266 -13.19 32.43 -34.89
CA GLY A 266 -13.31 30.98 -34.88
C GLY A 266 -11.98 30.21 -34.93
N PHE A 267 -10.84 30.90 -35.05
CA PHE A 267 -9.51 30.28 -35.01
C PHE A 267 -9.30 29.42 -33.75
N GLU A 268 -9.80 29.87 -32.60
CA GLU A 268 -9.75 29.12 -31.35
C GLU A 268 -10.44 27.76 -31.44
N LYS A 269 -11.55 27.68 -32.19
CA LYS A 269 -12.37 26.46 -32.33
C LYS A 269 -11.60 25.45 -33.18
N ASP A 270 -10.95 25.92 -34.24
CA ASP A 270 -10.11 25.10 -35.12
C ASP A 270 -8.87 24.58 -34.37
N VAL A 271 -8.19 25.43 -33.61
CA VAL A 271 -7.03 25.01 -32.78
C VAL A 271 -7.47 23.99 -31.73
N PHE A 272 -8.59 24.23 -31.05
CA PHE A 272 -9.14 23.29 -30.08
C PHE A 272 -9.49 21.95 -30.72
N LYS A 273 -10.19 21.98 -31.86
CA LYS A 273 -10.54 20.77 -32.61
C LYS A 273 -9.31 19.99 -33.03
N THR A 274 -8.26 20.65 -33.51
CA THR A 274 -7.00 20.00 -33.91
C THR A 274 -6.35 19.27 -32.71
N ILE A 275 -6.38 19.87 -31.52
CA ILE A 275 -5.88 19.24 -30.29
C ILE A 275 -6.78 18.06 -29.88
N ALA A 276 -8.10 18.25 -29.93
CA ALA A 276 -9.08 17.20 -29.62
C ALA A 276 -8.89 15.99 -30.53
N ASP A 277 -8.74 16.22 -31.84
CA ASP A 277 -8.48 15.18 -32.83
C ASP A 277 -7.17 14.46 -32.51
N TYR A 278 -6.08 15.17 -32.20
CA TYR A 278 -4.81 14.53 -31.83
C TYR A 278 -4.97 13.53 -30.67
N TYR A 279 -5.62 13.96 -29.58
CA TYR A 279 -5.81 13.12 -28.40
C TYR A 279 -6.86 12.03 -28.62
N GLY A 280 -7.85 12.25 -29.48
CA GLY A 280 -8.87 11.27 -29.86
C GLY A 280 -8.31 10.11 -30.69
N HIS A 281 -7.22 10.33 -31.45
CA HIS A 281 -6.56 9.29 -32.24
C HIS A 281 -5.46 8.53 -31.48
N LEU A 282 -5.32 8.72 -30.16
CA LEU A 282 -4.38 7.94 -29.36
C LEU A 282 -4.82 6.47 -29.32
N LYS A 283 -3.88 5.55 -29.58
CA LYS A 283 -4.14 4.10 -29.54
C LYS A 283 -4.38 3.55 -28.13
N GLU A 284 -3.91 4.26 -27.12
CA GLU A 284 -4.01 3.89 -25.72
C GLU A 284 -4.29 5.15 -24.89
N PRO A 285 -5.13 5.06 -23.83
CA PRO A 285 -5.36 6.18 -22.92
C PRO A 285 -4.06 6.61 -22.24
N LEU A 286 -3.99 7.89 -21.87
CA LEU A 286 -2.84 8.45 -21.16
C LEU A 286 -2.57 7.73 -19.85
N LEU A 287 -3.62 7.26 -19.15
CA LEU A 287 -3.46 6.48 -17.93
C LEU A 287 -3.11 5.01 -18.16
N THR A 288 -2.98 4.55 -19.41
CA THR A 288 -2.72 3.16 -19.85
C THR A 288 -3.83 2.18 -19.49
N PHE A 289 -4.01 1.13 -20.28
CA PHE A 289 -4.99 0.09 -19.95
C PHE A 289 -4.59 -0.69 -18.69
N HIS A 290 -3.28 -0.85 -18.47
CA HIS A 290 -2.74 -1.64 -17.36
C HIS A 290 -2.97 -1.03 -15.98
N LEU A 291 -3.13 0.30 -15.90
CA LEU A 291 -3.38 1.00 -14.65
C LEU A 291 -4.85 1.43 -14.48
N PHE A 292 -5.74 1.04 -15.41
CA PHE A 292 -7.15 1.42 -15.39
C PHE A 292 -7.80 1.09 -14.04
N ASP A 293 -7.71 -0.17 -13.59
CA ASP A 293 -8.29 -0.61 -12.32
C ASP A 293 -7.67 0.09 -11.11
N ALA A 294 -6.38 0.42 -11.18
CA ALA A 294 -5.70 1.21 -10.15
C ALA A 294 -6.30 2.61 -10.03
N PHE A 295 -6.48 3.31 -11.15
CA PHE A 295 -7.10 4.64 -11.16
C PHE A 295 -8.58 4.62 -10.77
N VAL A 296 -9.34 3.62 -11.20
CA VAL A 296 -10.74 3.43 -10.79
C VAL A 296 -10.85 3.12 -9.29
N SER A 297 -9.93 2.34 -8.74
CA SER A 297 -9.87 2.08 -7.29
C SER A 297 -9.66 3.36 -6.48
N VAL A 298 -8.86 4.31 -6.99
CA VAL A 298 -8.69 5.64 -6.35
C VAL A 298 -10.00 6.43 -6.34
N LEU A 299 -10.92 6.23 -7.30
CA LEU A 299 -12.21 6.94 -7.32
C LEU A 299 -13.07 6.62 -6.09
N GLY A 300 -12.88 5.45 -5.48
CA GLY A 300 -13.51 5.08 -4.21
C GLY A 300 -13.07 5.96 -3.03
N LEU A 301 -11.92 6.63 -3.15
CA LEU A 301 -11.34 7.50 -2.11
C LEU A 301 -11.68 8.97 -2.28
N LEU A 302 -12.44 9.38 -3.31
CA LEU A 302 -12.71 10.80 -3.57
C LEU A 302 -13.41 11.54 -2.41
N GLN A 303 -14.12 10.82 -1.53
CA GLN A 303 -14.70 11.39 -0.31
C GLN A 303 -13.64 11.87 0.70
N LYS A 304 -12.40 11.37 0.57
CA LYS A 304 -11.24 11.70 1.40
C LYS A 304 -10.18 12.34 0.50
N GLU A 305 -10.39 13.60 0.15
CA GLU A 305 -9.59 14.37 -0.81
C GLU A 305 -8.07 14.18 -0.63
N LYS A 306 -7.54 14.32 0.58
CA LYS A 306 -6.09 14.14 0.86
C LYS A 306 -5.58 12.74 0.49
N MET A 307 -6.32 11.70 0.87
CA MET A 307 -5.96 10.31 0.55
C MET A 307 -6.06 10.04 -0.95
N ALA A 308 -7.07 10.62 -1.62
CA ALA A 308 -7.22 10.49 -3.06
C ALA A 308 -6.07 11.19 -3.79
N ILE A 309 -5.68 12.41 -3.39
CA ILE A 309 -4.54 13.12 -3.96
C ILE A 309 -3.26 12.31 -3.80
N GLU A 310 -2.98 11.80 -2.60
CA GLU A 310 -1.83 10.94 -2.34
C GLU A 310 -1.86 9.68 -3.23
N ALA A 311 -3.00 8.98 -3.30
CA ALA A 311 -3.13 7.80 -4.16
C ALA A 311 -2.89 8.11 -5.65
N PHE A 312 -3.45 9.21 -6.16
CA PHE A 312 -3.23 9.63 -7.54
C PHE A 312 -1.77 10.01 -7.79
N GLN A 313 -1.08 10.68 -6.85
CA GLN A 313 0.35 10.95 -6.96
C GLN A 313 1.13 9.65 -7.18
N ILE A 314 0.83 8.62 -6.38
CA ILE A 314 1.51 7.33 -6.50
C ILE A 314 1.20 6.65 -7.82
N CYS A 315 -0.08 6.55 -8.21
CA CYS A 315 -0.47 5.97 -9.50
C CYS A 315 0.18 6.71 -10.67
N CYS A 316 0.29 8.04 -10.60
CA CYS A 316 0.96 8.83 -11.63
C CYS A 316 2.47 8.56 -11.74
N LEU A 317 3.15 8.13 -10.66
CA LEU A 317 4.55 7.71 -10.73
C LEU A 317 4.75 6.40 -11.50
N LEU A 318 3.73 5.53 -11.53
CA LEU A 318 3.76 4.26 -12.25
C LEU A 318 3.61 4.42 -13.76
N LEU A 319 3.12 5.58 -14.22
CA LEU A 319 2.91 5.86 -15.64
C LEU A 319 4.23 5.89 -16.42
N PRO A 320 4.22 5.46 -17.71
CA PRO A 320 5.30 5.79 -18.62
C PRO A 320 5.62 7.30 -18.60
N PRO A 321 6.89 7.72 -18.56
CA PRO A 321 7.25 9.14 -18.47
C PRO A 321 6.63 10.02 -19.55
N GLU A 322 6.54 9.49 -20.78
CA GLU A 322 5.89 10.14 -21.93
C GLU A 322 4.41 10.41 -21.69
N ASN A 323 3.68 9.43 -21.14
CA ASN A 323 2.27 9.55 -20.80
C ASN A 323 2.06 10.56 -19.67
N ARG A 324 2.88 10.48 -18.61
CA ARG A 324 2.81 11.42 -17.49
C ARG A 324 3.06 12.85 -17.95
N ARG A 325 4.05 13.08 -18.82
CA ARG A 325 4.32 14.41 -19.40
C ARG A 325 3.14 14.91 -20.22
N LYS A 326 2.57 14.08 -21.11
CA LYS A 326 1.38 14.42 -21.92
C LYS A 326 0.21 14.80 -21.02
N LEU A 327 -0.06 14.01 -19.99
CA LEU A 327 -1.10 14.29 -18.98
C LEU A 327 -0.85 15.62 -18.25
N GLN A 328 0.38 15.89 -17.82
CA GLN A 328 0.75 17.16 -17.17
C GLN A 328 0.49 18.37 -18.05
N LEU A 329 0.84 18.30 -19.33
CA LEU A 329 0.60 19.39 -20.28
C LEU A 329 -0.88 19.57 -20.59
N LEU A 330 -1.62 18.46 -20.75
CA LEU A 330 -3.06 18.47 -21.01
C LEU A 330 -3.83 19.07 -19.83
N MET A 331 -3.58 18.61 -18.60
CA MET A 331 -4.23 19.14 -17.39
C MET A 331 -3.95 20.64 -17.22
N ARG A 332 -2.71 21.09 -17.46
CA ARG A 332 -2.35 22.50 -17.41
C ARG A 332 -3.10 23.33 -18.44
N MET A 333 -3.18 22.84 -19.68
CA MET A 333 -3.93 23.53 -20.74
C MET A 333 -5.41 23.62 -20.37
N MET A 334 -6.05 22.50 -20.02
CA MET A 334 -7.47 22.45 -19.65
C MET A 334 -7.79 23.41 -18.48
N ALA A 335 -6.96 23.39 -17.44
CA ALA A 335 -7.12 24.28 -16.28
C ALA A 335 -6.95 25.75 -16.66
N ARG A 336 -5.93 26.09 -17.46
CA ARG A 336 -5.68 27.47 -17.92
C ARG A 336 -6.82 27.99 -18.78
N ILE A 337 -7.36 27.19 -19.70
CA ILE A 337 -8.49 27.57 -20.53
C ILE A 337 -9.75 27.80 -19.66
N CYS A 338 -10.03 26.90 -18.71
CA CYS A 338 -11.21 27.04 -17.84
C CYS A 338 -11.15 28.24 -16.89
N LEU A 339 -9.94 28.66 -16.49
CA LEU A 339 -9.73 29.81 -15.61
C LEU A 339 -9.62 31.14 -16.39
N ASN A 340 -9.51 31.09 -17.72
CA ASN A 340 -9.34 32.28 -18.55
C ASN A 340 -10.68 32.95 -18.86
N LYS A 341 -10.86 34.19 -18.36
CA LYS A 341 -12.07 34.99 -18.58
C LYS A 341 -12.15 35.59 -19.98
N GLU A 342 -11.01 35.72 -20.66
CA GLU A 342 -10.92 36.29 -22.02
C GLU A 342 -11.10 35.22 -23.10
N MET A 343 -11.26 33.95 -22.70
CA MET A 343 -11.44 32.85 -23.63
C MET A 343 -12.85 32.88 -24.25
N PRO A 344 -12.97 32.98 -25.59
CA PRO A 344 -14.26 32.84 -26.26
C PRO A 344 -14.83 31.40 -26.13
N PRO A 345 -16.15 31.22 -26.28
CA PRO A 345 -16.78 29.91 -26.20
C PRO A 345 -16.30 29.01 -27.35
N LEU A 346 -15.66 27.90 -26.97
CA LEU A 346 -15.10 26.92 -27.92
C LEU A 346 -16.17 26.05 -28.60
N CYS A 347 -17.35 25.93 -28.01
CA CYS A 347 -18.48 25.21 -28.56
C CYS A 347 -19.78 25.92 -28.17
N ASP A 348 -20.72 26.02 -29.12
CA ASP A 348 -22.01 26.64 -28.91
C ASP A 348 -22.95 25.61 -28.28
N GLY A 349 -23.17 25.68 -26.95
CA GLY A 349 -24.10 24.81 -26.23
C GLY A 349 -23.58 24.20 -24.93
N PHE A 350 -22.26 24.15 -24.74
CA PHE A 350 -21.64 23.64 -23.51
C PHE A 350 -20.75 24.70 -22.84
N GLY A 351 -20.76 24.73 -21.51
CA GLY A 351 -19.75 25.50 -20.78
C GLY A 351 -18.35 24.94 -21.03
N THR A 352 -17.34 25.82 -21.08
CA THR A 352 -15.93 25.46 -21.39
C THR A 352 -15.44 24.29 -20.54
N ARG A 353 -15.79 24.25 -19.24
CA ARG A 353 -15.40 23.15 -18.35
C ARG A 353 -16.02 21.81 -18.77
N THR A 354 -17.32 21.79 -19.07
CA THR A 354 -18.01 20.58 -19.52
C THR A 354 -17.44 20.09 -20.84
N LEU A 355 -17.16 21.01 -21.77
CA LEU A 355 -16.51 20.69 -23.05
C LEU A 355 -15.13 20.03 -22.84
N MET A 356 -14.29 20.59 -21.96
CA MET A 356 -12.97 20.02 -21.66
C MET A 356 -13.09 18.59 -21.12
N VAL A 357 -13.97 18.38 -20.13
CA VAL A 357 -14.18 17.06 -19.54
C VAL A 357 -14.68 16.07 -20.58
N GLN A 358 -15.73 16.40 -21.33
CA GLN A 358 -16.29 15.49 -22.34
C GLN A 358 -15.30 15.17 -23.45
N THR A 359 -14.54 16.16 -23.92
CA THR A 359 -13.60 15.98 -25.04
C THR A 359 -12.42 15.09 -24.66
N PHE A 360 -11.87 15.25 -23.45
CA PHE A 360 -10.62 14.58 -23.07
C PHE A 360 -10.81 13.38 -22.12
N SER A 361 -12.03 13.06 -21.68
CA SER A 361 -12.24 11.93 -20.76
C SER A 361 -11.75 10.61 -21.33
N HIS A 362 -12.17 10.29 -22.56
CA HIS A 362 -11.83 9.02 -23.21
C HIS A 362 -10.33 8.85 -23.46
N CYS A 363 -9.62 9.93 -23.82
CA CYS A 363 -8.17 9.84 -24.06
C CYS A 363 -7.36 9.77 -22.75
N ILE A 364 -7.93 10.16 -21.61
CA ILE A 364 -7.28 10.07 -20.31
C ILE A 364 -7.52 8.68 -19.70
N LEU A 365 -8.78 8.25 -19.66
CA LEU A 365 -9.19 6.97 -19.08
C LEU A 365 -10.26 6.33 -19.97
N CYS A 366 -9.98 5.14 -20.47
CA CYS A 366 -10.97 4.26 -21.09
C CYS A 366 -10.61 2.80 -20.77
N SER A 367 -11.62 1.92 -20.67
CA SER A 367 -11.35 0.49 -20.60
C SER A 367 -11.01 -0.04 -22.00
N LYS A 368 -10.45 -1.25 -22.05
CA LYS A 368 -10.14 -1.92 -23.31
C LYS A 368 -11.38 -2.43 -24.05
N ASP A 369 -12.47 -2.63 -23.33
CA ASP A 369 -13.68 -3.29 -23.83
C ASP A 369 -14.80 -2.30 -24.18
N GLU A 370 -14.51 -0.99 -24.18
CA GLU A 370 -15.40 0.14 -24.56
C GLU A 370 -16.83 0.02 -24.00
N VAL A 371 -16.99 0.21 -22.67
CA VAL A 371 -18.29 0.12 -21.99
C VAL A 371 -18.78 1.51 -21.57
N ASP A 372 -20.06 1.85 -21.80
CA ASP A 372 -20.67 3.15 -21.44
C ASP A 372 -20.48 3.56 -19.95
N LEU A 373 -20.25 2.59 -19.05
CA LEU A 373 -19.95 2.84 -17.64
C LEU A 373 -18.63 3.62 -17.45
N ASP A 374 -17.69 3.49 -18.39
CA ASP A 374 -16.38 4.13 -18.35
C ASP A 374 -16.48 5.64 -18.52
N ASP A 375 -17.45 6.15 -19.29
CA ASP A 375 -17.56 7.58 -19.59
C ASP A 375 -17.88 8.40 -18.35
N LEU A 376 -18.76 7.90 -17.48
CA LEU A 376 -19.08 8.56 -16.21
C LEU A 376 -17.92 8.50 -15.22
N LEU A 377 -17.20 7.37 -15.16
CA LEU A 377 -16.02 7.21 -14.33
C LEU A 377 -14.89 8.12 -14.79
N ALA A 378 -14.62 8.15 -16.09
CA ALA A 378 -13.63 9.00 -16.74
C ALA A 378 -13.97 10.48 -16.53
N ALA A 379 -15.20 10.90 -16.78
CA ALA A 379 -15.63 12.28 -16.56
C ALA A 379 -15.46 12.71 -15.09
N ARG A 380 -15.81 11.84 -14.15
CA ARG A 380 -15.64 12.10 -12.71
C ARG A 380 -14.16 12.17 -12.32
N LEU A 381 -13.33 11.26 -12.83
CA LEU A 381 -11.89 11.25 -12.61
C LEU A 381 -11.25 12.52 -13.15
N VAL A 382 -11.56 12.88 -14.40
CA VAL A 382 -10.98 14.05 -15.08
C VAL A 382 -11.41 15.34 -14.42
N THR A 383 -12.68 15.44 -14.00
CA THR A 383 -13.16 16.55 -13.15
C THR A 383 -12.27 16.71 -11.91
N PHE A 384 -12.04 15.63 -11.16
CA PHE A 384 -11.21 15.68 -9.95
C PHE A 384 -9.74 16.01 -10.26
N LEU A 385 -9.18 15.43 -11.33
CA LEU A 385 -7.82 15.74 -11.79
C LEU A 385 -7.68 17.21 -12.15
N MET A 386 -8.63 17.79 -12.89
CA MET A 386 -8.60 19.20 -13.27
C MET A 386 -8.61 20.13 -12.06
N ASP A 387 -9.38 19.80 -11.03
CA ASP A 387 -9.49 20.63 -9.83
C ASP A 387 -8.22 20.55 -8.95
N ASN A 388 -7.50 19.41 -9.00
CA ASN A 388 -6.39 19.10 -8.09
C ASN A 388 -5.04 18.84 -8.79
N TYR A 389 -4.91 19.14 -10.08
CA TYR A 389 -3.74 18.73 -10.89
C TYR A 389 -2.40 19.22 -10.33
N GLN A 390 -2.40 20.39 -9.67
CA GLN A 390 -1.19 20.98 -9.09
C GLN A 390 -0.62 20.11 -7.96
N GLU A 391 -1.48 19.48 -7.17
CA GLU A 391 -1.06 18.60 -6.09
C GLU A 391 -0.86 17.17 -6.60
N ILE A 392 -1.80 16.66 -7.41
CA ILE A 392 -1.77 15.28 -7.91
C ILE A 392 -0.54 14.99 -8.76
N LEU A 393 -0.08 15.93 -9.57
CA LEU A 393 1.01 15.69 -10.52
C LEU A 393 2.39 16.07 -9.96
N LYS A 394 2.47 16.46 -8.69
CA LYS A 394 3.75 16.65 -7.96
C LYS A 394 4.35 15.31 -7.55
N VAL A 395 5.65 15.34 -7.29
CA VAL A 395 6.37 14.19 -6.72
C VAL A 395 6.05 14.11 -5.22
N PRO A 396 5.62 12.95 -4.70
CA PRO A 396 5.33 12.75 -3.28
C PRO A 396 6.64 12.69 -2.46
N LEU A 397 7.06 13.84 -1.93
CA LEU A 397 8.32 13.98 -1.19
C LEU A 397 8.43 13.02 0.00
N ALA A 398 7.33 12.74 0.70
CA ALA A 398 7.33 11.81 1.82
C ALA A 398 7.73 10.38 1.41
N LEU A 399 7.25 9.92 0.25
CA LEU A 399 7.65 8.63 -0.32
C LEU A 399 9.11 8.65 -0.76
N GLN A 400 9.53 9.70 -1.45
CA GLN A 400 10.90 9.87 -1.92
C GLN A 400 11.89 9.84 -0.75
N THR A 401 11.69 10.66 0.28
CA THR A 401 12.57 10.70 1.47
C THR A 401 12.62 9.34 2.17
N SER A 402 11.48 8.67 2.32
CA SER A 402 11.44 7.34 2.96
C SER A 402 12.25 6.29 2.18
N ILE A 403 12.20 6.33 0.84
CA ILE A 403 12.97 5.43 -0.02
C ILE A 403 14.46 5.78 0.02
N GLU A 404 14.81 7.07 -0.05
CA GLU A 404 16.20 7.54 0.02
C GLU A 404 16.85 7.18 1.36
N GLU A 405 16.15 7.39 2.48
CA GLU A 405 16.61 6.97 3.81
C GLU A 405 16.82 5.46 3.88
N ARG A 406 15.93 4.69 3.26
CA ARG A 406 16.04 3.23 3.21
C ARG A 406 17.26 2.78 2.41
N VAL A 407 17.48 3.37 1.24
CA VAL A 407 18.65 3.11 0.38
C VAL A 407 19.94 3.50 1.11
N ALA A 408 19.99 4.69 1.70
CA ALA A 408 21.14 5.18 2.46
C ALA A 408 21.45 4.28 3.66
N HIS A 409 20.43 3.83 4.40
CA HIS A 409 20.59 2.87 5.49
C HIS A 409 21.20 1.54 4.99
N LEU A 410 20.70 1.00 3.88
CA LEU A 410 21.23 -0.25 3.31
C LEU A 410 22.68 -0.10 2.84
N GLN A 411 23.02 1.04 2.24
CA GLN A 411 24.40 1.37 1.86
C GLN A 411 25.33 1.47 3.08
N ARG A 412 24.89 2.12 4.17
CA ARG A 412 25.66 2.21 5.43
C ARG A 412 25.90 0.84 6.06
N VAL A 413 24.86 0.01 6.17
CA VAL A 413 24.97 -1.36 6.70
C VAL A 413 25.90 -2.21 5.83
N GLN A 414 25.86 -2.03 4.51
CA GLN A 414 26.76 -2.70 3.59
C GLN A 414 28.21 -2.26 3.82
N PHE A 415 28.46 -0.95 3.91
CA PHE A 415 29.79 -0.39 4.17
C PHE A 415 30.36 -0.88 5.51
N GLN A 416 29.56 -0.87 6.59
CA GLN A 416 29.95 -1.41 7.90
C GLN A 416 30.33 -2.89 7.82
N LYS A 417 29.57 -3.70 7.06
CA LYS A 417 29.88 -5.12 6.89
C LYS A 417 31.13 -5.32 6.03
N SER A 418 31.32 -4.54 4.97
CA SER A 418 32.43 -4.72 4.02
C SER A 418 33.76 -4.20 4.54
N TYR A 419 33.75 -3.15 5.37
CA TYR A 419 34.96 -2.52 5.93
C TYR A 419 34.80 -2.30 7.44
N PRO A 420 34.78 -3.38 8.25
CA PRO A 420 34.56 -3.27 9.70
C PRO A 420 35.64 -2.44 10.40
N GLU A 421 36.91 -2.58 10.00
CA GLU A 421 38.05 -1.85 10.58
C GLU A 421 37.98 -0.35 10.26
N VAL A 422 37.78 0.02 8.99
CA VAL A 422 37.62 1.43 8.57
C VAL A 422 36.39 2.07 9.20
N TYR A 423 35.30 1.31 9.37
CA TYR A 423 34.10 1.80 10.03
C TYR A 423 34.34 2.07 11.52
N GLN A 424 35.05 1.19 12.21
CA GLN A 424 35.40 1.35 13.63
C GLN A 424 36.37 2.52 13.87
N GLU A 425 37.31 2.78 12.97
CA GLU A 425 38.27 3.88 13.10
C GLU A 425 37.70 5.25 12.74
N ARG A 426 36.81 5.33 11.73
CA ARG A 426 36.30 6.61 11.22
C ARG A 426 35.00 7.08 11.86
N PHE A 427 34.22 6.17 12.43
CA PHE A 427 32.93 6.50 13.06
C PHE A 427 33.00 6.24 14.56
N PRO A 428 32.53 7.18 15.40
CA PRO A 428 32.52 7.00 16.84
C PRO A 428 31.78 5.72 17.23
N THR A 429 32.40 4.88 18.05
CA THR A 429 31.70 3.83 18.78
C THR A 429 30.77 4.47 19.83
N PRO A 430 29.68 3.82 20.24
CA PRO A 430 28.82 4.31 21.33
C PRO A 430 29.60 4.63 22.61
N GLU A 431 30.70 3.91 22.84
CA GLU A 431 31.63 4.10 23.95
C GLU A 431 32.47 5.39 23.78
N SER A 432 32.97 5.66 22.57
CA SER A 432 33.71 6.91 22.26
C SER A 432 32.79 8.14 22.17
N GLU A 433 31.55 7.97 21.73
CA GLU A 433 30.54 9.04 21.68
C GLU A 433 30.06 9.40 23.10
N ALA A 434 29.89 8.41 23.98
CA ALA A 434 29.59 8.63 25.40
C ALA A 434 30.73 9.31 26.18
N LEU A 435 31.98 9.17 25.72
CA LEU A 435 33.14 9.87 26.28
C LEU A 435 33.22 11.34 25.84
N LEU A 436 32.75 11.66 24.62
CA LEU A 436 32.74 13.03 24.08
C LEU A 436 31.48 13.82 24.47
N PHE A 437 30.35 13.13 24.62
CA PHE A 437 29.07 13.70 25.01
C PHE A 437 28.59 13.01 26.29
N PRO A 438 28.94 13.52 27.49
CA PRO A 438 28.41 12.98 28.73
C PRO A 438 26.86 13.00 28.68
N GLU A 439 26.22 11.89 29.06
CA GLU A 439 24.75 11.80 29.14
C GLU A 439 24.23 13.03 29.92
N LYS A 440 23.43 13.88 29.27
CA LYS A 440 22.66 14.89 30.00
C LYS A 440 21.83 14.16 31.06
N PRO A 441 21.81 14.63 32.33
CA PRO A 441 21.12 13.93 33.39
C PRO A 441 19.65 13.75 33.00
N LYS A 442 19.23 12.49 32.95
CA LYS A 442 17.82 12.10 32.75
C LYS A 442 17.00 12.80 33.84
N ALA A 443 16.17 13.76 33.45
CA ALA A 443 15.18 14.34 34.34
C ALA A 443 14.33 13.18 34.89
N LYS A 444 14.41 12.96 36.20
CA LYS A 444 13.64 11.90 36.87
C LYS A 444 12.16 12.09 36.54
N PRO A 445 11.42 11.03 36.15
CA PRO A 445 9.97 11.13 36.05
C PRO A 445 9.43 11.41 37.46
N GLN A 446 8.80 12.57 37.65
CA GLN A 446 8.07 12.87 38.88
C GLN A 446 6.93 11.87 39.02
N LEU A 447 7.07 10.97 39.99
CA LEU A 447 5.99 10.12 40.49
C LEU A 447 4.87 11.02 41.04
N LEU A 448 3.76 11.10 40.31
CA LEU A 448 2.49 11.64 40.79
C LEU A 448 1.90 10.69 41.86
N MET A 449 2.38 10.84 43.10
CA MET A 449 1.68 10.35 44.28
C MET A 449 0.55 11.34 44.58
N TRP A 450 -0.66 10.98 44.17
CA TRP A 450 -1.89 11.69 44.50
C TRP A 450 -2.12 11.61 46.02
N ALA A 451 -1.78 12.67 46.73
CA ALA A 451 -2.04 12.80 48.16
C ALA A 451 -3.55 12.94 48.40
N LEU A 452 -4.14 11.87 48.92
CA LEU A 452 -5.28 11.95 49.83
C LEU A 452 -4.93 12.88 51.00
N LYS A 453 -5.42 14.11 50.96
CA LYS A 453 -5.78 14.94 52.13
C LYS A 453 -6.17 16.32 51.64
N ASN A 454 -7.47 16.62 51.64
CA ASN A 454 -7.97 17.81 52.33
C ASN A 454 -9.46 17.59 52.66
N PRO A 455 -9.86 17.76 53.94
CA PRO A 455 -11.26 17.66 54.34
C PRO A 455 -12.04 18.91 53.89
N PHE A 456 -13.33 18.68 53.65
CA PHE A 456 -14.42 19.64 53.59
C PHE A 456 -14.22 20.89 54.46
N GLN A 457 -14.50 22.07 53.88
CA GLN A 457 -15.18 23.16 54.58
C GLN A 457 -16.09 23.97 53.64
N PRO A 458 -17.17 24.58 54.17
CA PRO A 458 -18.44 24.74 53.46
C PRO A 458 -18.67 26.13 52.88
N PHE A 459 -19.60 26.17 51.92
CA PHE A 459 -20.29 27.37 51.44
C PHE A 459 -20.80 28.25 52.59
N GLN A 460 -20.48 29.55 52.56
CA GLN A 460 -21.40 30.60 53.00
C GLN A 460 -21.35 31.85 52.11
N ARG A 461 -22.56 32.36 51.86
CA ARG A 461 -22.94 33.59 51.16
C ARG A 461 -22.36 34.82 51.87
N THR A 462 -22.06 35.92 51.14
CA THR A 462 -22.91 37.15 51.08
C THR A 462 -22.23 38.34 50.37
N ARG A 463 -23.04 38.99 49.53
CA ARG A 463 -23.19 40.43 49.18
C ARG A 463 -22.08 41.47 49.51
N SER A 464 -21.97 42.41 48.55
CA SER A 464 -21.99 43.90 48.65
C SER A 464 -20.74 44.54 48.00
N PHE A 465 -20.89 45.26 46.87
CA PHE A 465 -21.18 46.70 46.67
C PHE A 465 -19.93 47.59 46.57
N ARG A 466 -19.84 48.32 45.44
CA ARG A 466 -19.15 49.62 45.17
C ARG A 466 -17.62 49.67 45.40
N MET A 467 -16.84 50.47 44.68
CA MET A 467 -17.12 51.70 43.91
C MET A 467 -16.84 51.57 42.42
#